data_AF-A0A7Y6RRK4-F1
#
_entry.id   AF-A0A7Y6RRK4-F1
#
_cell.length_a   1.000
_cell.length_b   1.000
_cell.length_c   1.000
_cell.angle_alpha   90.00
_cell.angle_beta   90.00
_cell.angle_gamma   90.00
#
_symmetry.space_group_name_H-M   'P 1'
#
loop_
_entity.id
_entity.type
_entity.pdbx_description
1 polymer ?
#
loop_
_entity_poly.entity_id
_entity_poly.type
_entity_poly.pdbx_seq_one_letter_code
_entity_poly.pdbx_strand_id
1 'polypeptide(L)'
;MLRKVKNIFKKPMTLVTIIGIACVPALYNISFLTSMWDPYGRLDQLPVAVINQDQSASFQDKTLTIGDDMVDNMKESKSLDFHFVSEKDAEKGLEEGDYYMVITLPEDLSEKATSLLTNQPEPITISYQTSKGHSFVASKMGESAMEKLKTSVSETITKTYTTAVFDSMREIQTGMVEAADGSQQLTDGASQLESGSQTLSNGLTTLTTSGQSPVTGANQLATGVVSYTDGVNQAAIGSQTLSSGLTTYTNGVASLASGAEQ
;
A
#
# COMPACT_ATOMS: atom_id res chain seq x y z
N MET A 1 -74.37 -7.40 1.08
CA MET A 1 -73.32 -6.38 0.88
C MET A 1 -72.66 -6.44 -0.50
N LEU A 2 -72.35 -7.62 -1.04
CA LEU A 2 -71.64 -7.81 -2.33
C LEU A 2 -72.29 -7.11 -3.55
N ARG A 3 -73.62 -7.01 -3.61
CA ARG A 3 -74.35 -6.38 -4.73
C ARG A 3 -74.19 -4.84 -4.78
N LYS A 4 -73.98 -4.19 -3.62
CA LYS A 4 -73.74 -2.74 -3.53
C LYS A 4 -72.32 -2.39 -4.02
N VAL A 5 -71.32 -3.21 -3.66
CA VAL A 5 -69.94 -3.07 -4.14
C VAL A 5 -69.87 -3.17 -5.66
N LYS A 6 -70.60 -4.11 -6.27
CA LYS A 6 -70.62 -4.29 -7.73
C LYS A 6 -71.24 -3.12 -8.51
N ASN A 7 -72.11 -2.32 -7.88
CA ASN A 7 -72.72 -1.15 -8.52
C ASN A 7 -71.83 0.11 -8.45
N ILE A 8 -70.87 0.16 -7.52
CA ILE A 8 -69.90 1.27 -7.40
C ILE A 8 -68.96 1.28 -8.62
N PHE A 9 -68.58 0.10 -9.12
CA PHE A 9 -67.72 -0.05 -10.30
C PHE A 9 -68.43 0.15 -11.64
N LYS A 10 -69.75 0.39 -11.66
CA LYS A 10 -70.53 0.57 -12.90
C LYS A 10 -70.79 2.04 -13.26
N LYS A 11 -70.61 2.96 -12.32
CA LYS A 11 -70.80 4.40 -12.56
C LYS A 11 -69.43 5.07 -12.76
N PRO A 12 -69.18 5.73 -13.90
CA PRO A 12 -67.87 6.30 -14.20
C PRO A 12 -67.45 7.35 -13.16
N MET A 13 -68.39 8.15 -12.67
CA MET A 13 -68.12 9.22 -11.70
C MET A 13 -67.65 8.71 -10.33
N THR A 14 -68.21 7.60 -9.83
CA THR A 14 -67.76 7.02 -8.54
C THR A 14 -66.41 6.32 -8.65
N LEU A 15 -66.08 5.79 -9.83
CA LEU A 15 -64.80 5.15 -10.11
C LEU A 15 -63.68 6.20 -10.13
N VAL A 16 -63.93 7.39 -10.72
CA VAL A 16 -63.00 8.53 -10.68
C VAL A 16 -62.73 9.00 -9.25
N THR A 17 -63.74 9.09 -8.37
CA THR A 17 -63.54 9.49 -6.97
C THR A 17 -62.70 8.48 -6.18
N ILE A 18 -62.92 7.18 -6.39
CA ILE A 18 -62.15 6.13 -5.72
C ILE A 18 -60.70 6.12 -6.19
N ILE A 19 -60.46 6.30 -7.50
CA ILE A 19 -59.10 6.45 -8.05
C ILE A 19 -58.44 7.69 -7.46
N GLY A 20 -59.14 8.83 -7.40
CA GLY A 20 -58.60 10.07 -6.82
C GLY A 20 -58.18 9.93 -5.36
N ILE A 21 -59.00 9.26 -4.52
CA ILE A 21 -58.67 9.00 -3.11
C ILE A 21 -57.50 8.01 -2.99
N ALA A 22 -57.45 6.96 -3.83
CA ALA A 22 -56.35 5.99 -3.83
C ALA A 22 -55.03 6.58 -4.36
N CYS A 23 -55.09 7.58 -5.23
CA CYS A 23 -53.92 8.29 -5.74
C CYS A 23 -53.19 9.07 -4.65
N VAL A 24 -53.87 9.58 -3.62
CA VAL A 24 -53.20 10.39 -2.57
C VAL A 24 -52.19 9.55 -1.76
N PRO A 25 -52.54 8.37 -1.19
CA PRO A 25 -51.55 7.47 -0.58
C PRO A 25 -50.54 6.91 -1.58
N ALA A 26 -50.95 6.66 -2.83
CA ALA A 26 -50.03 6.15 -3.85
C ALA A 26 -48.94 7.17 -4.22
N LEU A 27 -49.28 8.45 -4.37
CA LEU A 27 -48.32 9.53 -4.63
C LEU A 27 -47.36 9.73 -3.45
N TYR A 28 -47.88 9.66 -2.22
CA TYR A 28 -47.04 9.68 -1.02
C TYR A 28 -46.07 8.50 -0.99
N ASN A 29 -46.57 7.28 -1.21
CA ASN A 29 -45.75 6.06 -1.23
C ASN A 29 -44.72 6.07 -2.37
N ILE A 30 -45.08 6.59 -3.55
CA ILE A 30 -44.13 6.74 -4.67
C ILE A 30 -43.00 7.70 -4.28
N SER A 31 -43.33 8.89 -3.75
CA SER A 31 -42.31 9.86 -3.30
C SER A 31 -41.41 9.29 -2.19
N PHE A 32 -42.00 8.55 -1.24
CA PHE A 32 -41.27 7.91 -0.16
C PHE A 32 -40.37 6.76 -0.66
N LEU A 33 -40.90 5.90 -1.53
CA LEU A 33 -40.14 4.79 -2.12
C LEU A 33 -39.01 5.30 -3.01
N THR A 34 -39.21 6.36 -3.80
CA THR A 34 -38.11 6.96 -4.59
C THR A 34 -37.01 7.53 -3.71
N SER A 35 -37.36 8.09 -2.53
CA SER A 35 -36.37 8.57 -1.56
C SER A 35 -35.64 7.42 -0.84
N MET A 36 -36.27 6.26 -0.68
CA MET A 36 -35.69 5.07 -0.05
C MET A 36 -35.02 4.11 -1.03
N TRP A 37 -35.22 4.25 -2.34
CA TRP A 37 -34.62 3.38 -3.35
C TRP A 37 -33.14 3.70 -3.58
N ASP A 38 -32.75 4.95 -3.34
CA ASP A 38 -31.35 5.39 -3.40
C ASP A 38 -31.03 6.48 -2.37
N PRO A 39 -31.08 6.16 -1.06
CA PRO A 39 -30.78 7.13 0.01
C PRO A 39 -29.30 7.58 0.00
N TYR A 40 -28.45 6.93 -0.82
CA TYR A 40 -27.00 7.15 -0.90
C TYR A 40 -26.54 7.60 -2.30
N GLY A 41 -27.45 7.76 -3.26
CA GLY A 41 -27.12 8.07 -4.65
C GLY A 41 -26.67 9.50 -4.91
N ARG A 42 -26.70 10.35 -3.87
CA ARG A 42 -26.26 11.75 -3.90
C ARG A 42 -25.25 12.08 -2.81
N LEU A 43 -24.41 11.11 -2.46
CA LEU A 43 -23.32 11.33 -1.50
C LEU A 43 -22.34 12.39 -2.01
N ASP A 44 -22.18 12.52 -3.33
CA ASP A 44 -21.39 13.57 -4.00
C ASP A 44 -21.87 15.01 -3.71
N GLN A 45 -23.03 15.17 -3.09
CA GLN A 45 -23.60 16.47 -2.69
C GLN A 45 -23.59 16.68 -1.18
N LEU A 46 -23.02 15.75 -0.41
CA LEU A 46 -22.94 15.87 1.04
C LEU A 46 -21.73 16.73 1.39
N PRO A 47 -21.93 17.97 1.89
CA PRO A 47 -20.83 18.87 2.17
C PRO A 47 -20.06 18.41 3.42
N VAL A 48 -18.77 18.16 3.22
CA VAL A 48 -17.83 17.71 4.23
C VAL A 48 -16.68 18.69 4.32
N ALA A 49 -16.47 19.27 5.49
CA ALA A 49 -15.31 20.11 5.75
C ALA A 49 -14.09 19.23 6.06
N VAL A 50 -12.95 19.55 5.44
CA VAL A 50 -11.67 18.89 5.67
C VAL A 50 -10.68 19.92 6.19
N ILE A 51 -10.11 19.64 7.35
CA ILE A 51 -9.05 20.42 7.98
C ILE A 51 -7.77 19.61 7.85
N ASN A 52 -6.75 20.16 7.18
CA ASN A 52 -5.41 19.56 7.14
C ASN A 52 -4.47 20.32 8.07
N GLN A 53 -4.08 19.68 9.18
CA GLN A 53 -3.05 20.19 10.10
C GLN A 53 -1.72 19.45 9.92
N ASP A 54 -1.68 18.39 9.09
CA ASP A 54 -0.52 17.51 8.91
C ASP A 54 0.75 18.29 8.54
N GLN A 55 1.87 17.83 9.07
CA GLN A 55 3.20 18.34 8.73
C GLN A 55 4.00 17.26 8.02
N SER A 56 4.70 17.65 6.95
CA SER A 56 5.55 16.73 6.20
C SER A 56 6.57 16.03 7.10
N ALA A 57 6.77 14.73 6.90
CA ALA A 57 7.75 13.95 7.63
C ALA A 57 8.89 13.45 6.72
N SER A 58 10.08 13.24 7.28
CA SER A 58 11.22 12.71 6.53
C SER A 58 11.44 11.23 6.85
N PHE A 59 11.54 10.39 5.83
CA PHE A 59 11.83 8.97 5.98
C PHE A 59 12.72 8.48 4.83
N GLN A 60 13.87 7.89 5.16
CA GLN A 60 14.81 7.32 4.18
C GLN A 60 15.13 8.28 3.01
N ASP A 61 15.52 9.52 3.34
CA ASP A 61 15.84 10.60 2.40
C ASP A 61 14.69 11.03 1.46
N LYS A 62 13.46 10.61 1.77
CA LYS A 62 12.24 11.04 1.09
C LYS A 62 11.35 11.82 2.05
N THR A 63 10.78 12.91 1.55
CA THR A 63 9.74 13.67 2.25
C THR A 63 8.38 12.99 1.98
N LEU A 64 7.65 12.67 3.04
CA LEU A 64 6.27 12.21 2.99
C LEU A 64 5.33 13.35 3.37
N THR A 65 4.23 13.46 2.64
CA THR A 65 3.21 14.50 2.76
C THR A 65 1.83 13.85 2.73
N ILE A 66 1.58 12.90 3.64
CA ILE A 66 0.38 12.06 3.65
C ILE A 66 -0.89 12.90 3.72
N GLY A 67 -0.92 13.95 4.54
CA GLY A 67 -2.08 14.84 4.64
C GLY A 67 -2.38 15.57 3.34
N ASP A 68 -1.36 16.11 2.68
CA ASP A 68 -1.52 16.79 1.38
C ASP A 68 -1.95 15.80 0.28
N ASP A 69 -1.35 14.61 0.26
CA ASP A 69 -1.70 13.55 -0.68
C ASP A 69 -3.17 13.11 -0.50
N MET A 70 -3.64 13.01 0.75
CA MET A 70 -5.04 12.72 1.06
C MET A 70 -5.95 13.84 0.61
N VAL A 71 -5.58 15.10 0.84
CA VAL A 71 -6.33 16.28 0.39
C VAL A 71 -6.46 16.30 -1.14
N ASP A 72 -5.39 16.03 -1.87
CA ASP A 72 -5.41 16.01 -3.32
C ASP A 72 -6.27 14.87 -3.88
N ASN A 73 -6.18 13.66 -3.29
CA ASN A 73 -7.09 12.56 -3.64
C ASN A 73 -8.56 12.88 -3.33
N MET A 74 -8.84 13.58 -2.23
CA MET A 74 -10.20 14.01 -1.89
C MET A 74 -10.74 15.04 -2.88
N LYS A 75 -9.90 15.97 -3.39
CA LYS A 75 -10.31 16.92 -4.45
C LYS A 75 -10.69 16.22 -5.76
N GLU A 76 -9.97 15.16 -6.11
CA GLU A 76 -10.24 14.39 -7.33
C GLU A 76 -11.44 13.46 -7.18
N SER A 77 -11.70 13.01 -5.95
CA SER A 77 -12.82 12.12 -5.65
C SER A 77 -14.17 12.80 -5.86
N LYS A 78 -15.09 12.10 -6.52
CA LYS A 78 -16.52 12.47 -6.63
C LYS A 78 -17.39 11.74 -5.60
N SER A 79 -16.79 11.21 -4.53
CA SER A 79 -17.52 10.42 -3.54
C SER A 79 -18.36 11.29 -2.59
N LEU A 80 -17.86 12.49 -2.26
CA LEU A 80 -18.43 13.44 -1.33
C LEU A 80 -18.13 14.86 -1.84
N ASP A 81 -18.87 15.86 -1.36
CA ASP A 81 -18.59 17.27 -1.64
C ASP A 81 -17.59 17.80 -0.61
N PHE A 82 -16.30 17.71 -0.91
CA PHE A 82 -15.22 18.08 0.02
C PHE A 82 -14.91 19.59 -0.04
N HIS A 83 -14.91 20.24 1.12
CA HIS A 83 -14.57 21.65 1.31
C HIS A 83 -13.34 21.75 2.21
N PHE A 84 -12.24 22.24 1.69
CA PHE A 84 -11.00 22.40 2.44
C PHE A 84 -10.98 23.78 3.10
N VAL A 85 -11.10 23.81 4.42
CA VAL A 85 -11.36 25.04 5.19
C VAL A 85 -10.51 25.10 6.45
N SER A 86 -10.44 26.28 7.07
CA SER A 86 -9.79 26.43 8.37
C SER A 86 -10.59 25.73 9.46
N GLU A 87 -9.94 25.33 10.56
CA GLU A 87 -10.61 24.71 11.71
C GLU A 87 -11.78 25.55 12.23
N LYS A 88 -11.58 26.87 12.32
CA LYS A 88 -12.61 27.82 12.75
C LYS A 88 -13.82 27.85 11.80
N ASP A 89 -13.59 27.79 10.49
CA ASP A 89 -14.68 27.79 9.51
C ASP A 89 -15.40 26.45 9.46
N ALA A 90 -14.67 25.34 9.64
CA ALA A 90 -15.23 24.00 9.76
C ALA A 90 -16.16 23.88 10.97
N GLU A 91 -15.73 24.35 12.15
CA GLU A 91 -16.54 24.35 13.37
C GLU A 91 -17.80 25.19 13.20
N LYS A 92 -17.65 26.42 12.70
CA LYS A 92 -18.76 27.34 12.45
C LYS A 92 -19.76 26.75 11.45
N GLY A 93 -19.28 26.19 10.34
CA GLY A 93 -20.13 25.57 9.33
C GLY A 93 -20.79 24.28 9.81
N LEU A 94 -20.16 23.53 10.73
CA LEU A 94 -20.79 22.38 11.38
C LEU A 94 -21.92 22.79 12.33
N GLU A 95 -21.74 23.90 13.06
CA GLU A 95 -22.78 24.48 13.93
C GLU A 95 -23.94 25.09 13.15
N GLU A 96 -23.65 25.80 12.05
CA GLU A 96 -24.65 26.48 11.21
C GLU A 96 -25.37 25.51 10.24
N GLY A 97 -24.86 24.28 10.09
CA GLY A 97 -25.44 23.23 9.25
C GLY A 97 -25.01 23.26 7.79
N ASP A 98 -24.01 24.09 7.46
CA ASP A 98 -23.37 24.14 6.14
C ASP A 98 -22.55 22.87 5.86
N TYR A 99 -22.01 22.24 6.92
CA TYR A 99 -21.30 20.97 6.85
C TYR A 99 -22.00 19.90 7.68
N TYR A 100 -22.11 18.70 7.14
CA TYR A 100 -22.65 17.54 7.88
C TYR A 100 -21.58 16.84 8.72
N MET A 101 -20.33 16.95 8.28
CA MET A 101 -19.18 16.29 8.87
C MET A 101 -17.93 17.15 8.70
N VAL A 102 -17.09 17.13 9.74
CA VAL A 102 -15.75 17.71 9.73
C VAL A 102 -14.76 16.55 9.88
N ILE A 103 -13.77 16.48 9.00
CA ILE A 103 -12.64 15.55 9.07
C ILE A 103 -11.39 16.35 9.40
N THR A 104 -10.64 15.96 10.42
CA THR A 104 -9.38 16.60 10.81
C THR A 104 -8.23 15.63 10.61
N LEU A 105 -7.31 15.99 9.72
CA LEU A 105 -6.01 15.32 9.56
C LEU A 105 -5.05 15.92 10.60
N PRO A 106 -4.58 15.13 11.58
CA PRO A 106 -3.76 15.65 12.69
C PRO A 106 -2.36 16.04 12.23
N GLU A 107 -1.68 16.89 13.00
CA GLU A 107 -0.32 17.36 12.74
C GLU A 107 0.73 16.25 12.58
N ASP A 108 0.51 15.11 13.25
CA ASP A 108 1.44 13.98 13.33
C ASP A 108 1.11 12.84 12.35
N LEU A 109 0.20 13.07 11.39
CA LEU A 109 -0.27 12.03 10.47
C LEU A 109 0.86 11.47 9.61
N SER A 110 1.63 12.33 8.94
CA SER A 110 2.78 11.94 8.13
C SER A 110 3.89 11.33 8.98
N GLU A 111 4.12 11.85 10.20
CA GLU A 111 5.12 11.31 11.12
C GLU A 111 4.76 9.88 11.55
N LYS A 112 3.53 9.66 11.99
CA LYS A 112 3.04 8.32 12.38
C LYS A 112 2.99 7.36 11.21
N ALA A 113 2.73 7.83 10.00
CA ALA A 113 2.81 7.00 8.81
C ALA A 113 4.22 6.44 8.58
N THR A 114 5.29 7.16 8.97
CA THR A 114 6.65 6.63 8.90
C THR A 114 6.89 5.44 9.84
N SER A 115 6.18 5.41 10.98
CA SER A 115 6.31 4.33 11.97
C SER A 115 5.79 2.97 11.47
N LEU A 116 4.95 2.96 10.44
CA LEU A 116 4.37 1.75 9.85
C LEU A 116 5.44 0.81 9.25
N LEU A 117 6.61 1.34 8.93
CA LEU A 117 7.75 0.59 8.39
C LEU A 117 8.79 0.23 9.46
N THR A 118 8.48 0.47 10.74
CA THR A 118 9.35 0.15 11.87
C THR A 118 8.83 -1.07 12.64
N ASN A 119 9.64 -1.59 13.58
CA ASN A 119 9.27 -2.74 14.41
C ASN A 119 8.16 -2.43 15.44
N GLN A 120 7.74 -1.17 15.59
CA GLN A 120 6.64 -0.74 16.46
C GLN A 120 5.78 0.29 15.73
N PRO A 121 4.78 -0.14 14.93
CA PRO A 121 3.89 0.77 14.24
C PRO A 121 2.99 1.49 15.23
N GLU A 122 2.88 2.81 15.07
CA GLU A 122 1.94 3.65 15.82
C GLU A 122 0.58 3.74 15.12
N PRO A 123 -0.54 3.67 15.87
CA PRO A 123 -1.86 3.77 15.29
C PRO A 123 -2.16 5.20 14.81
N ILE A 124 -2.56 5.32 13.54
CA ILE A 124 -3.05 6.58 12.97
C ILE A 124 -4.52 6.77 13.34
N THR A 125 -4.85 7.93 13.93
CA THR A 125 -6.23 8.28 14.30
C THR A 125 -6.65 9.55 13.55
N ILE A 126 -7.61 9.41 12.64
CA ILE A 126 -8.23 10.56 11.97
C ILE A 126 -9.48 10.93 12.77
N SER A 127 -9.52 12.16 13.28
CA SER A 127 -10.67 12.65 14.04
C SER A 127 -11.78 13.09 13.08
N TYR A 128 -13.02 12.76 13.43
CA TYR A 128 -14.19 13.26 12.71
C TYR A 128 -15.26 13.71 13.69
N GLN A 129 -15.93 14.81 13.34
CA GLN A 129 -17.06 15.34 14.08
C GLN A 129 -18.27 15.39 13.17
N THR A 130 -19.43 15.03 13.70
CA THR A 130 -20.71 15.14 12.99
C THR A 130 -21.61 16.11 13.74
N SER A 131 -22.49 16.79 13.01
CA SER A 131 -23.54 17.60 13.61
C SER A 131 -24.44 16.69 14.46
N LYS A 132 -24.19 16.67 15.78
CA LYS A 132 -24.95 15.88 16.77
C LYS A 132 -26.36 16.46 16.86
N GLY A 133 -27.23 16.12 15.92
CA GLY A 133 -28.59 16.62 15.92
C GLY A 133 -29.59 15.99 14.96
N HIS A 134 -29.21 15.51 13.77
CA HIS A 134 -30.21 15.43 12.69
C HIS A 134 -30.58 14.07 12.06
N SER A 135 -29.84 12.95 12.22
CA SER A 135 -30.38 11.60 11.89
C SER A 135 -29.49 10.41 12.28
N PHE A 136 -30.07 9.35 12.88
CA PHE A 136 -29.45 8.02 13.07
C PHE A 136 -28.91 7.41 11.76
N VAL A 137 -29.54 7.76 10.64
CA VAL A 137 -29.12 7.35 9.29
C VAL A 137 -27.77 7.96 8.93
N ALA A 138 -27.54 9.24 9.23
CA ALA A 138 -26.28 9.93 8.94
C ALA A 138 -25.12 9.36 9.76
N SER A 139 -25.34 9.01 11.03
CA SER A 139 -24.34 8.31 11.85
C SER A 139 -23.99 6.93 11.29
N LYS A 140 -24.98 6.16 10.83
CA LYS A 140 -24.75 4.83 10.22
C LYS A 140 -24.08 4.92 8.84
N MET A 141 -24.33 6.00 8.11
CA MET A 141 -23.63 6.33 6.87
C MET A 141 -22.16 6.66 7.11
N GLY A 142 -21.87 7.48 8.12
CA GLY A 142 -20.51 7.80 8.53
C GLY A 142 -19.72 6.56 8.96
N GLU A 143 -20.34 5.67 9.75
CA GLU A 143 -19.73 4.37 10.12
C GLU A 143 -19.39 3.53 8.87
N SER A 144 -20.31 3.42 7.92
CA SER A 144 -20.09 2.63 6.69
C SER A 144 -19.03 3.25 5.77
N ALA A 145 -18.96 4.58 5.71
CA ALA A 145 -17.93 5.30 4.97
C ALA A 145 -16.54 5.12 5.62
N MET A 146 -16.47 5.18 6.95
CA MET A 146 -15.25 4.92 7.71
C MET A 146 -14.76 3.47 7.57
N GLU A 147 -15.68 2.50 7.58
CA GLU A 147 -15.35 1.09 7.33
C GLU A 147 -14.73 0.92 5.94
N LYS A 148 -15.34 1.52 4.90
CA LYS A 148 -14.79 1.49 3.53
C LYS A 148 -13.44 2.20 3.42
N LEU A 149 -13.29 3.35 4.08
CA LEU A 149 -12.01 4.07 4.11
C LEU A 149 -10.93 3.22 4.77
N LYS A 150 -11.23 2.60 5.93
CA LYS A 150 -10.31 1.70 6.63
C LYS A 150 -9.91 0.51 5.75
N THR A 151 -10.86 -0.11 5.05
CA THR A 151 -10.57 -1.20 4.11
C THR A 151 -9.70 -0.73 2.97
N SER A 152 -10.03 0.39 2.32
CA SER A 152 -9.26 0.93 1.19
C SER A 152 -7.84 1.34 1.60
N VAL A 153 -7.67 1.93 2.79
CA VAL A 153 -6.35 2.25 3.36
C VAL A 153 -5.57 0.97 3.63
N SER A 154 -6.20 -0.07 4.21
CA SER A 154 -5.54 -1.35 4.48
C SER A 154 -5.11 -2.06 3.20
N GLU A 155 -5.96 -2.06 2.16
CA GLU A 155 -5.65 -2.60 0.84
C GLU A 155 -4.50 -1.82 0.18
N THR A 156 -4.52 -0.49 0.28
CA THR A 156 -3.46 0.37 -0.28
C THR A 156 -2.13 0.15 0.44
N ILE A 157 -2.13 0.08 1.77
CA ILE A 157 -0.93 -0.23 2.56
C ILE A 157 -0.39 -1.60 2.19
N THR A 158 -1.27 -2.62 2.12
CA THR A 158 -0.87 -3.97 1.75
C THR A 158 -0.26 -4.01 0.35
N LYS A 159 -0.87 -3.30 -0.61
CA LYS A 159 -0.36 -3.18 -1.98
C LYS A 159 0.99 -2.47 -2.02
N THR A 160 1.11 -1.30 -1.40
CA THR A 160 2.34 -0.51 -1.34
C THR A 160 3.47 -1.31 -0.68
N TYR A 161 3.19 -1.97 0.44
CA TYR A 161 4.16 -2.82 1.12
C TYR A 161 4.59 -3.99 0.24
N THR A 162 3.64 -4.68 -0.39
CA THR A 162 3.93 -5.79 -1.31
C THR A 162 4.78 -5.32 -2.48
N THR A 163 4.46 -4.18 -3.10
CA THR A 163 5.26 -3.58 -4.18
C THR A 163 6.67 -3.21 -3.71
N ALA A 164 6.81 -2.55 -2.56
CA ALA A 164 8.12 -2.17 -2.01
C ALA A 164 9.00 -3.40 -1.71
N VAL A 165 8.39 -4.48 -1.20
CA VAL A 165 9.06 -5.77 -1.00
C VAL A 165 9.49 -6.37 -2.34
N PHE A 166 8.63 -6.38 -3.36
CA PHE A 166 8.97 -6.86 -4.70
C PHE A 166 10.09 -6.05 -5.37
N ASP A 167 10.09 -4.73 -5.22
CA ASP A 167 11.13 -3.87 -5.78
C ASP A 167 12.47 -4.10 -5.06
N SER A 168 12.46 -4.17 -3.73
CA SER A 168 13.65 -4.51 -2.93
C SER A 168 14.21 -5.89 -3.32
N MET A 169 13.34 -6.85 -3.62
CA MET A 169 13.76 -8.17 -4.11
C MET A 169 14.43 -8.11 -5.48
N ARG A 170 13.95 -7.27 -6.40
CA ARG A 170 14.58 -7.08 -7.72
C ARG A 170 15.96 -6.45 -7.58
N GLU A 171 16.12 -5.52 -6.65
CA GLU A 171 17.42 -4.91 -6.36
C GLU A 171 18.39 -5.94 -5.78
N ILE A 172 17.94 -6.76 -4.82
CA ILE A 172 18.75 -7.87 -4.30
C ILE A 172 19.09 -8.87 -5.41
N GLN A 173 18.13 -9.23 -6.28
CA GLN A 173 18.39 -10.12 -7.41
C GLN A 173 19.49 -9.55 -8.32
N THR A 174 19.47 -8.25 -8.58
CA THR A 174 20.48 -7.58 -9.40
C THR A 174 21.86 -7.62 -8.72
N GLY A 175 21.94 -7.22 -7.45
CA GLY A 175 23.19 -7.28 -6.68
C GLY A 175 23.73 -8.70 -6.54
N MET A 176 22.86 -9.72 -6.55
CA MET A 176 23.24 -11.12 -6.55
C MET A 176 23.85 -11.59 -7.88
N VAL A 177 23.33 -11.11 -9.02
CA VAL A 177 23.95 -11.36 -10.33
C VAL A 177 25.33 -10.72 -10.39
N GLU A 178 25.46 -9.47 -9.93
CA GLU A 178 26.76 -8.78 -9.85
C GLU A 178 27.75 -9.51 -8.94
N ALA A 179 27.28 -10.03 -7.79
CA ALA A 179 28.11 -10.83 -6.89
C ALA A 179 28.57 -12.16 -7.52
N ALA A 180 27.70 -12.83 -8.29
CA ALA A 180 28.06 -14.04 -9.01
C ALA A 180 29.12 -13.75 -10.10
N ASP A 181 28.93 -12.70 -10.89
CA ASP A 181 29.88 -12.26 -11.91
C ASP A 181 31.23 -11.85 -11.29
N GLY A 182 31.21 -11.10 -10.18
CA GLY A 182 32.40 -10.73 -9.43
C GLY A 182 33.14 -11.95 -8.88
N SER A 183 32.42 -12.95 -8.38
CA SER A 183 33.01 -14.20 -7.92
C SER A 183 33.66 -14.99 -9.05
N GLN A 184 33.04 -15.03 -10.24
CA GLN A 184 33.64 -15.68 -11.42
C GLN A 184 34.95 -14.99 -11.82
N GLN A 185 34.97 -13.66 -11.89
CA GLN A 185 36.20 -12.90 -12.18
C GLN A 185 37.31 -13.20 -11.17
N LEU A 186 36.94 -13.37 -9.90
CA LEU A 186 37.87 -13.68 -8.82
C LEU A 186 38.46 -15.10 -8.98
N THR A 187 37.65 -16.08 -9.41
CA THR A 187 38.09 -17.45 -9.73
C THR A 187 39.05 -17.46 -10.92
N ASP A 188 38.73 -16.69 -11.96
CA ASP A 188 39.57 -16.57 -13.15
C ASP A 188 40.93 -15.95 -12.80
N GLY A 189 40.93 -14.86 -12.01
CA GLY A 189 42.14 -14.21 -11.51
C GLY A 189 42.98 -15.13 -10.61
N ALA A 190 42.34 -15.94 -9.77
CA ALA A 190 43.02 -16.90 -8.92
C ALA A 190 43.70 -18.03 -9.72
N SER A 191 43.01 -18.55 -10.75
CA SER A 191 43.57 -19.54 -11.68
C SER A 191 44.79 -18.99 -12.45
N GLN A 192 44.74 -17.71 -12.82
CA GLN A 192 45.86 -17.04 -13.48
C GLN A 192 47.04 -16.81 -12.54
N LEU A 193 46.78 -16.48 -11.27
CA LEU A 193 47.80 -16.35 -10.24
C LEU A 193 48.45 -17.71 -9.89
N GLU A 194 47.68 -18.80 -9.91
CA GLU A 194 48.18 -20.17 -9.70
C GLU A 194 49.17 -20.52 -10.81
N SER A 195 48.76 -20.30 -12.06
CA SER A 195 49.59 -20.50 -13.25
C SER A 195 50.89 -19.68 -13.19
N GLY A 196 50.81 -18.42 -12.77
CA GLY A 196 51.97 -17.55 -12.56
C GLY A 196 52.90 -18.04 -11.44
N SER A 197 52.33 -18.51 -10.34
CA SER A 197 53.08 -19.06 -9.19
C SER A 197 53.80 -20.35 -9.55
N GLN A 198 53.16 -21.23 -10.31
CA GLN A 198 53.78 -22.44 -10.84
C GLN A 198 54.94 -22.10 -11.78
N THR A 199 54.77 -21.11 -12.64
CA THR A 199 55.82 -20.61 -13.54
C THR A 199 57.01 -20.06 -12.75
N LEU A 200 56.75 -19.25 -11.70
CA LEU A 200 57.79 -18.73 -10.81
C LEU A 200 58.52 -19.87 -10.08
N SER A 201 57.77 -20.83 -9.51
CA SER A 201 58.34 -22.00 -8.81
C SER A 201 59.26 -22.81 -9.72
N ASN A 202 58.84 -23.06 -10.97
CA ASN A 202 59.65 -23.75 -11.97
C ASN A 202 60.94 -22.95 -12.30
N GLY A 203 60.82 -21.63 -12.45
CA GLY A 203 61.97 -20.73 -12.67
C GLY A 203 62.96 -20.73 -11.51
N LEU A 204 62.47 -20.71 -10.26
CA LEU A 204 63.30 -20.75 -9.06
C LEU A 204 63.92 -22.13 -8.82
N THR A 205 63.25 -23.21 -9.21
CA THR A 205 63.81 -24.56 -9.25
C THR A 205 64.97 -24.63 -10.25
N THR A 206 64.80 -24.01 -11.41
CA THR A 206 65.87 -23.86 -12.41
C THR A 206 67.03 -23.03 -11.84
N LEU A 207 66.75 -21.95 -11.10
CA LEU A 207 67.78 -21.11 -10.47
C LEU A 207 68.52 -21.81 -9.32
N THR A 208 67.82 -22.63 -8.53
CA THR A 208 68.43 -23.40 -7.44
C THR A 208 69.30 -24.52 -7.95
N THR A 209 68.84 -25.25 -8.97
CA THR A 209 69.67 -26.23 -9.68
C THR A 209 70.88 -25.59 -10.36
N SER A 210 70.84 -24.28 -10.63
CA SER A 210 71.99 -23.47 -11.08
C SER A 210 72.72 -22.69 -9.96
N GLY A 211 72.38 -22.92 -8.69
CA GLY A 211 73.21 -22.56 -7.53
C GLY A 211 72.74 -21.42 -6.61
N GLN A 212 71.55 -20.83 -6.78
CA GLN A 212 71.06 -19.69 -5.95
C GLN A 212 69.63 -19.95 -5.42
N SER A 213 69.34 -19.74 -4.13
CA SER A 213 68.20 -20.37 -3.43
C SER A 213 67.07 -19.45 -2.90
N PRO A 214 65.85 -19.51 -3.48
CA PRO A 214 64.63 -18.84 -2.96
C PRO A 214 63.33 -19.71 -2.89
N VAL A 215 63.42 -21.04 -2.81
CA VAL A 215 62.28 -22.00 -2.99
C VAL A 215 61.11 -21.84 -1.99
N THR A 216 61.36 -21.47 -0.74
CA THR A 216 60.31 -21.44 0.30
C THR A 216 59.19 -20.44 0.00
N GLY A 217 59.54 -19.24 -0.49
CA GLY A 217 58.56 -18.19 -0.78
C GLY A 217 57.61 -18.55 -1.93
N ALA A 218 58.09 -19.32 -2.92
CA ALA A 218 57.28 -19.77 -4.05
C ALA A 218 56.24 -20.82 -3.64
N ASN A 219 56.63 -21.76 -2.79
CA ASN A 219 55.69 -22.75 -2.25
C ASN A 219 54.63 -22.08 -1.37
N GLN A 220 55.02 -21.10 -0.55
CA GLN A 220 54.08 -20.33 0.27
C GLN A 220 53.08 -19.54 -0.58
N LEU A 221 53.54 -18.91 -1.67
CA LEU A 221 52.67 -18.23 -2.62
C LEU A 221 51.69 -19.22 -3.25
N ALA A 222 52.17 -20.35 -3.79
CA ALA A 222 51.31 -21.36 -4.41
C ALA A 222 50.21 -21.86 -3.45
N THR A 223 50.55 -22.17 -2.19
CA THR A 223 49.55 -22.58 -1.19
C THR A 223 48.54 -21.47 -0.87
N GLY A 224 49.00 -20.22 -0.78
CA GLY A 224 48.11 -19.07 -0.54
C GLY A 224 47.13 -18.85 -1.68
N VAL A 225 47.55 -19.08 -2.93
CA VAL A 225 46.69 -18.99 -4.10
C VAL A 225 45.62 -20.06 -4.10
N VAL A 226 45.98 -21.32 -3.85
CA VAL A 226 45.01 -22.41 -3.75
C VAL A 226 43.96 -22.10 -2.68
N SER A 227 44.40 -21.68 -1.49
CA SER A 227 43.50 -21.31 -0.38
C SER A 227 42.56 -20.15 -0.74
N TYR A 228 43.07 -19.18 -1.50
CA TYR A 228 42.27 -18.07 -2.00
C TYR A 228 41.22 -18.53 -3.02
N THR A 229 41.62 -19.33 -4.03
CA THR A 229 40.71 -19.91 -5.04
C THR A 229 39.59 -20.71 -4.38
N ASP A 230 39.90 -21.51 -3.36
CA ASP A 230 38.90 -22.26 -2.59
C ASP A 230 37.89 -21.34 -1.89
N GLY A 231 38.37 -20.26 -1.25
CA GLY A 231 37.52 -19.26 -0.62
C GLY A 231 36.60 -18.54 -1.61
N VAL A 232 37.08 -18.23 -2.81
CA VAL A 232 36.26 -17.66 -3.89
C VAL A 232 35.16 -18.63 -4.32
N ASN A 233 35.50 -19.89 -4.57
CA ASN A 233 34.51 -20.90 -4.95
C ASN A 233 33.43 -21.07 -3.87
N GLN A 234 33.82 -21.03 -2.59
CA GLN A 234 32.87 -21.07 -1.48
C GLN A 234 31.91 -19.87 -1.51
N ALA A 235 32.42 -18.67 -1.80
CA ALA A 235 31.60 -17.46 -1.93
C ALA A 235 30.64 -17.55 -3.12
N ALA A 236 31.09 -18.04 -4.28
CA ALA A 236 30.24 -18.28 -5.46
C ALA A 236 29.05 -19.20 -5.12
N ILE A 237 29.32 -20.33 -4.44
CA ILE A 237 28.30 -21.31 -4.03
C ILE A 237 27.33 -20.68 -3.03
N GLY A 238 27.83 -19.91 -2.06
CA GLY A 238 27.00 -19.19 -1.08
C GLY A 238 26.05 -18.20 -1.77
N SER A 239 26.56 -17.45 -2.74
CA SER A 239 25.76 -16.53 -3.54
C SER A 239 24.66 -17.25 -4.33
N GLN A 240 24.98 -18.36 -5.00
CA GLN A 240 23.99 -19.15 -5.74
C GLN A 240 22.87 -19.70 -4.83
N THR A 241 23.25 -20.12 -3.63
CA THR A 241 22.32 -20.62 -2.60
C THR A 241 21.38 -19.52 -2.15
N LEU A 242 21.90 -18.33 -1.85
CA LEU A 242 21.10 -17.17 -1.45
C LEU A 242 20.13 -16.74 -2.54
N SER A 243 20.57 -16.68 -3.81
CA SER A 243 19.72 -16.38 -4.96
C SER A 243 18.53 -17.35 -5.09
N SER A 244 18.78 -18.65 -4.87
CA SER A 244 17.75 -19.69 -4.89
C SER A 244 16.77 -19.55 -3.71
N GLY A 245 17.29 -19.19 -2.53
CA GLY A 245 16.48 -18.88 -1.34
C GLY A 245 15.57 -17.67 -1.54
N LEU A 246 16.08 -16.60 -2.15
CA LEU A 246 15.30 -15.43 -2.52
C LEU A 246 14.16 -15.80 -3.48
N THR A 247 14.46 -16.53 -4.55
CA THR A 247 13.43 -16.99 -5.50
C THR A 247 12.30 -17.76 -4.80
N THR A 248 12.67 -18.65 -3.87
CA THR A 248 11.70 -19.41 -3.07
C THR A 248 10.84 -18.50 -2.20
N TYR A 249 11.46 -17.55 -1.50
CA TYR A 249 10.77 -16.57 -0.67
C TYR A 249 9.83 -15.68 -1.48
N THR A 250 10.27 -15.17 -2.65
CA THR A 250 9.44 -14.37 -3.56
C THR A 250 8.21 -15.12 -4.04
N ASN A 251 8.36 -16.41 -4.39
CA ASN A 251 7.24 -17.26 -4.75
C ASN A 251 6.25 -17.45 -3.58
N GLY A 252 6.77 -17.56 -2.35
CA GLY A 252 5.97 -17.60 -1.12
C GLY A 252 5.17 -16.33 -0.89
N VAL A 253 5.79 -15.15 -1.08
CA VAL A 253 5.12 -13.84 -0.97
C VAL A 253 4.03 -13.68 -2.05
N ALA A 254 4.30 -14.07 -3.30
CA ALA A 254 3.31 -14.05 -4.37
C ALA A 254 2.10 -14.97 -4.05
N SER A 255 2.37 -16.14 -3.46
CA SER A 255 1.33 -17.08 -3.03
C SER A 255 0.49 -16.48 -1.89
N LEU A 256 1.11 -15.79 -0.93
CA LEU A 256 0.39 -15.09 0.14
C LEU A 256 -0.49 -13.97 -0.41
N ALA A 257 0.02 -13.15 -1.34
CA ALA A 257 -0.74 -12.08 -1.96
C ALA A 257 -1.98 -12.61 -2.70
N SER A 258 -1.82 -13.65 -3.53
CA SER A 258 -2.95 -14.29 -4.22
C SER A 258 -3.93 -15.00 -3.27
N GLY A 259 -3.50 -15.42 -2.09
CA GLY A 259 -4.37 -15.94 -1.04
C GLY A 259 -5.15 -14.86 -0.29
N ALA A 260 -4.62 -13.64 -0.19
CA ALA A 260 -5.28 -12.50 0.43
C ALA A 260 -6.36 -11.86 -0.47
N GLU A 261 -6.33 -12.14 -1.78
CA GLU A 261 -7.35 -11.72 -2.75
C GLU A 261 -8.56 -12.67 -2.85
N GLN A 262 -8.54 -13.82 -2.16
CA GLN A 262 -9.64 -14.80 -2.07
C GLN A 262 -10.48 -14.57 -0.81
#